data_AF-A0A5B1C731-F1
#
_entry.id   AF-A0A5B1C731-F1
#
_cell.length_a   1.000
_cell.length_b   1.000
_cell.length_c   1.000
_cell.angle_alpha   90.00
_cell.angle_beta   90.00
_cell.angle_gamma   90.00
#
_symmetry.space_group_name_H-M   'P 1'
#
loop_
_entity.id
_entity.type
_entity.pdbx_description
1 polymer ?
#
loop_
_entity_poly.entity_id
_entity_poly.type
_entity_poly.pdbx_seq_one_letter_code
_entity_poly.pdbx_strand_id
1 'polypeptide(L)'
;MSSVALALRVHAPEYLERFGDRVPLGHRKVLGCITRCRTGELGGVQFQCDSCGSDHWVGRSCGNRHCPNCQKNKTSDWLAKQTDRLLPVHHFLVTFTVPEELRSLLRSNQREGYAAIFACGSETIRDVGSATRSLKGCELGFFGVLHTWGRDPTVYHPHVHFVVPGEESIRNWIVGNRPQRTSCSITAPHVEFTKRSSLIICVSWGFMIKSTHPSGRRNGS
;
A
#
# COMPACT_ATOMS: atom_id res chain seq x y z
N MET A 1 -18.38 -13.06 12.13
CA MET A 1 -17.25 -13.04 11.17
C MET A 1 -16.07 -13.76 11.77
N SER A 2 -15.51 -14.77 11.09
CA SER A 2 -14.29 -15.46 11.51
C SER A 2 -13.07 -14.54 11.32
N SER A 3 -12.31 -14.29 12.38
CA SER A 3 -11.04 -13.56 12.25
C SER A 3 -9.97 -14.43 11.59
N VAL A 4 -8.95 -13.82 10.98
CA VAL A 4 -7.76 -14.53 10.48
C VAL A 4 -7.14 -15.38 11.58
N ALA A 5 -7.09 -14.88 12.82
CA ALA A 5 -6.58 -15.65 13.95
C ALA A 5 -7.40 -16.90 14.22
N LEU A 6 -8.74 -16.84 14.09
CA LEU A 6 -9.60 -18.01 14.24
C LEU A 6 -9.37 -19.03 13.12
N ALA A 7 -9.31 -18.58 11.87
CA ALA A 7 -9.03 -19.47 10.73
C ALA A 7 -7.67 -20.18 10.89
N LEU A 8 -6.64 -19.46 11.33
CA LEU A 8 -5.33 -20.06 11.59
C LEU A 8 -5.35 -21.05 12.75
N ARG A 9 -6.14 -20.83 13.81
CA ARG A 9 -6.28 -21.83 14.89
C ARG A 9 -6.87 -23.15 14.40
N VAL A 10 -7.84 -23.06 13.49
CA VAL A 10 -8.51 -24.25 12.94
C VAL A 10 -7.61 -24.98 11.95
N HIS A 11 -6.95 -24.27 11.03
CA HIS A 11 -6.29 -24.90 9.88
C HIS A 11 -4.76 -24.97 9.96
N ALA A 12 -4.10 -24.19 10.83
CA ALA A 12 -2.64 -24.24 10.92
C ALA A 12 -2.08 -25.58 11.43
N PRO A 13 -2.74 -26.33 12.36
CA PRO A 13 -2.23 -27.63 12.80
C PRO A 13 -2.09 -28.63 11.64
N GLU A 14 -3.15 -28.85 10.87
CA GLU A 14 -3.14 -29.74 9.70
C GLU A 14 -2.12 -29.27 8.65
N TYR A 15 -2.05 -27.96 8.40
CA TYR A 15 -1.07 -27.38 7.48
C TYR A 15 0.38 -27.66 7.91
N LEU A 16 0.68 -27.54 9.21
CA LEU A 16 2.01 -27.78 9.76
C LEU A 16 2.36 -29.26 9.83
N GLU A 17 1.39 -30.14 10.03
CA GLU A 17 1.59 -31.59 9.94
C GLU A 17 1.98 -32.01 8.52
N ARG A 18 1.25 -31.49 7.51
CA ARG A 18 1.46 -31.86 6.11
C ARG A 18 2.69 -31.22 5.47
N PHE A 19 2.99 -29.97 5.83
CA PHE A 19 4.01 -29.17 5.13
C PHE A 19 5.12 -28.63 6.04
N GLY A 20 5.13 -29.01 7.32
CA GLY A 20 5.99 -28.46 8.35
C GLY A 20 7.42 -28.24 7.87
N ASP A 21 8.07 -29.27 7.36
CA ASP A 21 9.48 -29.27 6.92
C ASP A 21 9.81 -28.21 5.87
N ARG A 22 8.83 -27.77 5.09
CA ARG A 22 8.98 -26.73 4.05
C ARG A 22 8.61 -25.33 4.55
N VAL A 23 8.01 -25.21 5.73
CA VAL A 23 7.60 -23.91 6.31
C VAL A 23 8.80 -23.26 7.00
N PRO A 24 9.24 -22.06 6.55
CA PRO A 24 10.34 -21.34 7.17
C PRO A 24 10.09 -21.07 8.66
N LEU A 25 11.15 -21.08 9.47
CA LEU A 25 11.06 -20.85 10.92
C LEU A 25 10.33 -19.53 11.26
N GLY A 26 10.55 -18.47 10.47
CA GLY A 26 9.85 -17.20 10.64
C GLY A 26 8.33 -17.33 10.51
N HIS A 27 7.85 -18.11 9.54
CA HIS A 27 6.42 -18.35 9.35
C HIS A 27 5.84 -19.19 10.50
N ARG A 28 6.55 -20.22 10.96
CA ARG A 28 6.14 -21.02 12.13
C ARG A 28 5.99 -20.16 13.38
N LYS A 29 6.96 -19.26 13.64
CA LYS A 29 6.89 -18.30 14.76
C LYS A 29 5.69 -17.37 14.64
N VAL A 30 5.43 -16.82 13.45
CA VAL A 30 4.28 -15.93 13.21
C VAL A 30 2.96 -16.68 13.42
N LEU A 31 2.83 -17.91 12.90
CA LEU A 31 1.65 -18.76 13.12
C LEU A 31 1.40 -18.96 14.61
N GLY A 32 2.41 -19.37 15.38
CA GLY A 32 2.28 -19.55 16.83
C GLY A 32 1.92 -18.27 17.58
N CYS A 33 2.46 -17.11 17.18
CA CYS A 33 2.07 -15.83 17.75
C CYS A 33 0.59 -15.50 17.48
N ILE A 34 0.12 -15.71 16.25
CA ILE A 34 -1.25 -15.34 15.86
C ILE A 34 -2.28 -16.27 16.49
N THR A 35 -2.02 -17.58 16.53
CA THR A 35 -2.96 -18.56 17.10
C THR A 35 -3.19 -18.35 18.59
N ARG A 36 -2.15 -17.99 19.35
CA ARG A 36 -2.22 -17.71 20.81
C ARG A 36 -2.72 -16.31 21.15
N CYS A 37 -2.83 -15.42 20.16
CA CYS A 37 -3.20 -14.04 20.39
C CYS A 37 -4.64 -13.95 20.92
N ARG A 38 -4.85 -13.27 22.06
CA ARG A 38 -6.15 -13.09 22.73
C ARG A 38 -6.81 -14.39 23.25
N THR A 39 -6.11 -15.53 23.30
CA THR A 39 -6.70 -16.79 23.82
C THR A 39 -6.61 -16.92 25.35
N GLY A 40 -5.69 -16.18 25.99
CA GLY A 40 -5.37 -16.31 27.42
C GLY A 40 -4.06 -17.05 27.68
N GLU A 41 -3.54 -17.78 26.69
CA GLU A 41 -2.23 -18.46 26.76
C GLU A 41 -1.02 -17.50 26.87
N LEU A 42 -1.25 -16.20 26.65
CA LEU A 42 -0.28 -15.13 26.82
C LEU A 42 -0.53 -14.33 28.11
N GLY A 43 -1.38 -14.85 28.99
CA GLY A 43 -1.97 -14.12 30.12
C GLY A 43 -3.19 -13.30 29.69
N GLY A 44 -3.85 -12.72 30.69
CA GLY A 44 -5.02 -11.87 30.52
C GLY A 44 -4.92 -10.60 31.36
N VAL A 45 -5.88 -9.71 31.13
CA VAL A 45 -6.14 -8.55 31.98
C VAL A 45 -7.59 -8.65 32.41
N GLN A 46 -7.80 -8.58 33.72
CA GLN A 46 -9.12 -8.43 34.31
C GLN A 46 -9.27 -6.98 34.74
N PHE A 47 -10.40 -6.36 34.41
CA PHE A 47 -10.73 -4.99 34.80
C PHE A 47 -12.22 -4.87 35.01
N GLN A 48 -12.62 -4.01 35.94
CA GLN A 48 -14.02 -3.68 36.16
C GLN A 48 -14.39 -2.46 35.32
N CYS A 49 -15.59 -2.45 34.74
CA CYS A 49 -16.11 -1.28 34.04
C CYS A 49 -16.64 -0.26 35.04
N ASP A 50 -16.09 0.95 35.05
CA ASP A 50 -16.54 2.03 35.94
C ASP A 50 -18.00 2.46 35.67
N SER A 51 -18.51 2.26 34.46
CA SER A 51 -19.87 2.67 34.09
C SER A 51 -20.95 1.67 34.49
N CYS A 52 -20.66 0.36 34.54
CA CYS A 52 -21.67 -0.68 34.81
C CYS A 52 -21.28 -1.66 35.93
N GLY A 53 -20.11 -1.49 36.55
CA GLY A 53 -19.61 -2.34 37.63
C GLY A 53 -19.29 -3.79 37.22
N SER A 54 -19.44 -4.14 35.94
CA SER A 54 -19.21 -5.50 35.45
C SER A 54 -17.71 -5.79 35.32
N ASP A 55 -17.32 -7.00 35.73
CA ASP A 55 -15.97 -7.51 35.48
C ASP A 55 -15.82 -7.95 34.03
N HIS A 56 -14.73 -7.51 33.42
CA HIS A 56 -14.34 -7.88 32.07
C HIS A 56 -12.98 -8.56 32.10
N TRP A 57 -12.83 -9.57 31.25
CA TRP A 57 -11.55 -10.23 31.01
C TRP A 57 -11.20 -10.14 29.53
N VAL A 58 -9.94 -9.82 29.26
CA VAL A 58 -9.40 -9.79 27.90
C VAL A 58 -8.04 -10.47 27.86
N GLY A 59 -7.89 -11.45 26.96
CA GLY A 59 -6.60 -12.08 26.70
C GLY A 59 -5.57 -11.09 26.14
N ARG A 60 -4.30 -11.25 26.51
CA ARG A 60 -3.21 -10.40 26.02
C ARG A 60 -2.93 -10.61 24.53
N SER A 61 -2.48 -9.55 23.88
CA SER A 61 -2.14 -9.56 22.45
C SER A 61 -0.72 -10.08 22.23
N CYS A 62 -0.44 -10.75 21.10
CA CYS A 62 0.90 -11.28 20.82
C CYS A 62 1.91 -10.24 20.34
N GLY A 63 1.48 -9.01 20.02
CA GLY A 63 2.35 -7.92 19.59
C GLY A 63 3.02 -8.07 18.22
N ASN A 64 2.87 -9.22 17.55
CA ASN A 64 3.54 -9.51 16.29
C ASN A 64 3.05 -8.59 15.15
N ARG A 65 3.99 -8.10 14.32
CA ARG A 65 3.73 -7.20 13.18
C ARG A 65 2.83 -7.78 12.09
N HIS A 66 2.70 -9.11 12.03
CA HIS A 66 1.85 -9.81 11.08
C HIS A 66 0.47 -10.15 11.65
N CYS A 67 0.23 -9.90 12.94
CA CYS A 67 -1.04 -10.22 13.59
C CYS A 67 -2.08 -9.12 13.34
N PRO A 68 -3.18 -9.38 12.61
CA PRO A 68 -4.18 -8.37 12.29
C PRO A 68 -4.88 -7.82 13.55
N ASN A 69 -5.02 -8.65 14.59
CA ASN A 69 -5.58 -8.22 15.88
C ASN A 69 -4.68 -7.21 16.61
N CYS A 70 -3.37 -7.27 16.39
CA CYS A 70 -2.40 -6.40 17.07
C CYS A 70 -2.07 -5.15 16.24
N GLN A 71 -2.18 -5.22 14.91
CA GLN A 71 -1.75 -4.12 14.05
C GLN A 71 -2.79 -3.02 13.86
N LYS A 72 -4.07 -3.22 14.21
CA LYS A 72 -5.12 -2.23 13.95
C LYS A 72 -4.73 -0.80 14.37
N ASN A 73 -4.37 -0.61 15.65
CA ASN A 73 -4.02 0.72 16.16
C ASN A 73 -2.72 1.25 15.50
N LYS A 74 -1.71 0.40 15.35
CA LYS A 74 -0.44 0.78 14.70
C LYS A 74 -0.64 1.20 13.25
N THR A 75 -1.53 0.53 12.52
CA THR A 75 -1.92 0.89 11.16
C THR A 75 -2.65 2.21 11.14
N SER A 76 -3.58 2.45 12.07
CA SER A 76 -4.27 3.75 12.20
C SER A 76 -3.29 4.90 12.49
N ASP A 77 -2.36 4.71 13.43
CA ASP A 77 -1.35 5.72 13.77
C ASP A 77 -0.41 5.99 12.59
N TRP A 78 0.00 4.93 11.88
CA TRP A 78 0.83 5.04 10.69
C TRP A 78 0.10 5.78 9.56
N LEU A 79 -1.19 5.47 9.36
CA LEU A 79 -2.03 6.12 8.36
C LEU A 79 -2.20 7.61 8.67
N ALA A 80 -2.50 7.97 9.92
CA ALA A 80 -2.57 9.37 10.34
C ALA A 80 -1.28 10.14 10.00
N LYS A 81 -0.12 9.56 10.35
CA LYS A 81 1.18 10.15 10.02
C LYS A 81 1.46 10.28 8.52
N GLN A 82 0.96 9.36 7.69
CA GLN A 82 1.11 9.49 6.24
C GLN A 82 0.16 10.55 5.68
N THR A 83 -1.08 10.59 6.16
CA THR A 83 -2.09 11.58 5.79
C THR A 83 -1.62 13.00 6.12
N ASP A 84 -1.01 13.21 7.30
CA ASP A 84 -0.47 14.51 7.71
C ASP A 84 0.68 15.00 6.82
N ARG A 85 1.32 14.09 6.08
CA ARG A 85 2.42 14.38 5.15
C ARG A 85 1.95 14.53 3.70
N LEU A 86 0.66 14.31 3.41
CA LEU A 86 0.13 14.47 2.06
C LEU A 86 0.11 15.94 1.68
N LEU A 87 0.64 16.22 0.49
CA LEU A 87 0.55 17.54 -0.10
C LEU A 87 -0.91 17.79 -0.52
N PRO A 88 -1.43 19.03 -0.47
CA PRO A 88 -2.79 19.35 -0.90
C PRO A 88 -2.89 19.39 -2.44
N VAL A 89 -2.54 18.28 -3.10
CA VAL A 89 -2.54 18.12 -4.55
C VAL A 89 -3.22 16.80 -4.92
N HIS A 90 -3.54 16.65 -6.21
CA HIS A 90 -3.95 15.36 -6.74
C HIS A 90 -2.82 14.34 -6.61
N HIS A 91 -3.16 13.09 -6.32
CA HIS A 91 -2.18 12.00 -6.24
C HIS A 91 -2.50 10.94 -7.28
N PHE A 92 -1.46 10.37 -7.86
CA PHE A 92 -1.52 9.25 -8.78
C PHE A 92 -1.05 7.98 -8.08
N LEU A 93 -1.75 6.87 -8.36
CA LEU A 93 -1.34 5.55 -7.94
C LEU A 93 -0.61 4.85 -9.09
N VAL A 94 0.72 4.80 -9.00
CA VAL A 94 1.56 4.13 -10.02
C VAL A 94 1.85 2.72 -9.54
N THR A 95 1.45 1.71 -10.33
CA THR A 95 1.60 0.30 -9.96
C THR A 95 2.67 -0.37 -10.79
N PHE A 96 3.67 -0.95 -10.11
CA PHE A 96 4.64 -1.83 -10.74
C PHE A 96 4.35 -3.27 -10.35
N THR A 97 4.17 -4.11 -11.36
CA THR A 97 3.83 -5.52 -11.18
C THR A 97 4.93 -6.39 -11.74
N VAL A 98 5.27 -7.46 -11.00
CA VAL A 98 6.26 -8.44 -11.44
C VAL A 98 5.62 -9.38 -12.49
N PRO A 99 6.26 -9.56 -13.66
CA PRO A 99 5.87 -10.56 -14.65
C PRO A 99 5.73 -11.95 -14.04
N GLU A 100 4.79 -12.73 -14.54
CA GLU A 100 4.43 -14.03 -13.97
C GLU A 100 5.62 -15.00 -13.85
N GLU A 101 6.46 -14.99 -14.87
CA GLU A 101 7.64 -15.83 -15.03
C GLU A 101 8.67 -15.60 -13.92
N LEU A 102 8.70 -14.40 -13.33
CA LEU A 102 9.64 -14.02 -12.27
C LEU A 102 9.06 -14.24 -10.86
N ARG A 103 7.76 -14.49 -10.72
CA ARG A 103 7.11 -14.55 -9.40
C ARG A 103 7.65 -15.70 -8.55
N SER A 104 7.94 -16.87 -9.13
CA SER A 104 8.52 -18.01 -8.41
C SER A 104 9.90 -17.67 -7.83
N LEU A 105 10.75 -16.98 -8.62
CA LEU A 105 12.07 -16.53 -8.20
C LEU A 105 11.98 -15.54 -7.02
N LEU A 106 11.08 -14.55 -7.11
CA LEU A 106 10.84 -13.58 -6.04
C LEU A 106 10.29 -14.25 -4.78
N ARG A 107 9.42 -15.26 -4.93
CA ARG A 107 8.84 -15.98 -3.80
C ARG A 107 9.90 -16.68 -2.97
N SER A 108 10.93 -17.22 -3.62
CA SER A 108 12.06 -17.90 -2.97
C SER A 108 13.11 -16.92 -2.44
N ASN A 109 13.23 -15.73 -3.03
CA ASN A 109 14.23 -14.71 -2.67
C ASN A 109 13.54 -13.40 -2.27
N GLN A 110 12.67 -13.47 -1.26
CA GLN A 110 11.74 -12.38 -0.94
C GLN A 110 12.45 -11.07 -0.58
N ARG A 111 13.55 -11.12 0.17
CA ARG A 111 14.25 -9.92 0.64
C ARG A 111 14.83 -9.15 -0.55
N GLU A 112 15.56 -9.85 -1.39
CA GLU A 112 16.24 -9.32 -2.57
C GLU A 112 15.23 -8.93 -3.64
N GLY A 113 14.24 -9.80 -3.89
CA GLY A 113 13.18 -9.58 -4.87
C GLY A 113 12.28 -8.39 -4.53
N TYR A 114 11.91 -8.21 -3.26
CA TYR A 114 11.13 -7.05 -2.83
C TYR A 114 11.98 -5.78 -2.86
N ALA A 115 13.24 -5.83 -2.46
CA ALA A 115 14.15 -4.69 -2.60
C ALA A 115 14.29 -4.26 -4.07
N ALA A 116 14.41 -5.22 -4.99
CA ALA A 116 14.53 -4.97 -6.43
C ALA A 116 13.29 -4.28 -7.02
N ILE A 117 12.08 -4.76 -6.73
CA ILE A 117 10.85 -4.10 -7.26
C ILE A 117 10.69 -2.68 -6.72
N PHE A 118 11.08 -2.42 -5.46
CA PHE A 118 11.09 -1.06 -4.90
C PHE A 118 12.12 -0.18 -5.61
N ALA A 119 13.35 -0.67 -5.77
CA ALA A 119 14.43 0.06 -6.44
C ALA A 119 14.03 0.40 -7.87
N CYS A 120 13.71 -0.61 -8.69
CA CYS A 120 13.29 -0.44 -10.08
C CYS A 120 12.09 0.51 -10.23
N GLY A 121 11.06 0.36 -9.38
CA GLY A 121 9.88 1.22 -9.44
C GLY A 121 10.21 2.68 -9.09
N SER A 122 11.01 2.90 -8.04
CA SER A 122 11.42 4.24 -7.61
C SER A 122 12.33 4.94 -8.62
N GLU A 123 13.29 4.21 -9.20
CA GLU A 123 14.17 4.71 -10.25
C GLU A 123 13.38 5.06 -11.51
N THR A 124 12.46 4.17 -11.93
CA THR A 124 11.60 4.44 -13.09
C THR A 124 10.76 5.71 -12.91
N ILE A 125 10.20 5.94 -11.72
CA ILE A 125 9.45 7.19 -11.44
C ILE A 125 10.37 8.41 -11.54
N ARG A 126 11.59 8.34 -11.01
CA ARG A 126 12.56 9.44 -11.05
C ARG A 126 13.03 9.72 -12.48
N ASP A 127 13.35 8.70 -13.25
CA ASP A 127 13.79 8.82 -14.64
C ASP A 127 12.71 9.51 -15.48
N VAL A 128 11.48 9.03 -15.38
CA VAL A 128 10.30 9.61 -16.05
C VAL A 128 10.09 11.06 -15.61
N GLY A 129 10.18 11.33 -14.31
CA GLY A 129 10.09 12.67 -13.76
C GLY A 129 11.13 13.61 -14.34
N SER A 130 12.39 13.18 -14.40
CA SER A 130 13.51 13.96 -14.90
C SER A 130 13.41 14.28 -16.40
N ALA A 131 12.83 13.37 -17.18
CA ALA A 131 12.60 13.53 -18.61
C ALA A 131 11.36 14.39 -18.93
N THR A 132 10.45 14.54 -17.95
CA THR A 132 9.21 15.29 -18.15
C THR A 132 9.47 16.80 -18.04
N ARG A 133 9.27 17.53 -19.14
CA ARG A 133 9.57 18.97 -19.23
C ARG A 133 8.94 19.80 -18.11
N SER A 134 7.71 19.48 -17.72
CA SER A 134 6.96 20.22 -16.71
C SER A 134 7.49 19.98 -15.28
N LEU A 135 8.11 18.83 -15.04
CA LEU A 135 8.75 18.43 -13.78
C LEU A 135 10.24 18.79 -13.69
N LYS A 136 10.81 19.43 -14.72
CA LYS A 136 12.23 19.80 -14.73
C LYS A 136 12.57 20.71 -13.56
N GLY A 137 13.55 20.30 -12.75
CA GLY A 137 13.99 21.01 -11.55
C GLY A 137 13.17 20.72 -10.29
N CYS A 138 12.16 19.85 -10.37
CA CYS A 138 11.44 19.36 -9.19
C CYS A 138 12.14 18.13 -8.60
N GLU A 139 12.16 18.04 -7.27
CA GLU A 139 12.53 16.80 -6.57
C GLU A 139 11.25 15.99 -6.31
N LEU A 140 11.15 14.79 -6.88
CA LEU A 140 9.97 13.94 -6.69
C LEU A 140 10.00 13.22 -5.35
N GLY A 141 9.01 13.50 -4.50
CA GLY A 141 8.68 12.71 -3.33
C GLY A 141 7.55 11.74 -3.61
N PHE A 142 7.69 10.48 -3.21
CA PHE A 142 6.64 9.46 -3.28
C PHE A 142 6.88 8.39 -2.21
N PHE A 143 5.85 7.64 -1.84
CA PHE A 143 5.98 6.47 -0.98
C PHE A 143 5.39 5.24 -1.66
N GLY A 144 6.00 4.08 -1.42
CA GLY A 144 5.58 2.81 -2.00
C GLY A 144 5.04 1.84 -0.95
N VAL A 145 4.01 1.10 -1.31
CA VAL A 145 3.42 0.02 -0.51
C VAL A 145 3.49 -1.28 -1.29
N LEU A 146 4.12 -2.30 -0.70
CA LEU A 146 4.22 -3.64 -1.27
C LEU A 146 2.97 -4.46 -0.98
N HIS A 147 2.45 -5.09 -2.02
CA HIS A 147 1.42 -6.12 -1.96
C HIS A 147 1.98 -7.40 -2.56
N THR A 148 1.78 -8.53 -1.89
CA THR A 148 2.35 -9.83 -2.29
C THR A 148 1.31 -10.80 -2.85
N TRP A 149 0.04 -10.42 -2.78
CA TRP A 149 -1.12 -11.23 -3.20
C TRP A 149 -2.05 -10.36 -4.03
N GLY A 150 -2.70 -10.96 -5.02
CA GLY A 150 -3.71 -10.31 -5.85
C GLY A 150 -5.09 -10.34 -5.17
N ARG A 151 -6.12 -10.08 -5.98
CA ARG A 151 -7.52 -10.28 -5.56
C ARG A 151 -7.80 -11.74 -5.21
N ASP A 152 -7.20 -12.66 -5.96
CA ASP A 152 -7.19 -14.07 -5.63
C ASP A 152 -6.05 -14.35 -4.63
N PRO A 153 -6.37 -14.74 -3.38
CA PRO A 153 -5.37 -15.00 -2.35
C PRO A 153 -4.55 -16.28 -2.61
N THR A 154 -4.93 -17.11 -3.58
CA THR A 154 -4.17 -18.30 -3.98
C THR A 154 -3.01 -17.97 -4.92
N VAL A 155 -3.08 -16.81 -5.60
CA VAL A 155 -2.09 -16.38 -6.58
C VAL A 155 -1.10 -15.42 -5.95
N TYR A 156 0.15 -15.86 -5.82
CA TYR A 156 1.24 -14.98 -5.46
C TYR A 156 1.46 -13.94 -6.56
N HIS A 157 1.32 -12.66 -6.21
CA HIS A 157 1.30 -11.55 -7.17
C HIS A 157 1.99 -10.32 -6.57
N PRO A 158 3.34 -10.31 -6.51
CA PRO A 158 4.07 -9.18 -5.95
C PRO A 158 3.96 -7.94 -6.85
N HIS A 159 3.46 -6.86 -6.27
CA HIS A 159 3.33 -5.55 -6.89
C HIS A 159 3.54 -4.44 -5.85
N VAL A 160 4.05 -3.29 -6.30
CA VAL A 160 4.20 -2.09 -5.47
C VAL A 160 3.29 -1.00 -6.01
N HIS A 161 2.51 -0.41 -5.11
CA HIS A 161 1.77 0.82 -5.37
C HIS A 161 2.56 2.01 -4.85
N PHE A 162 2.95 2.91 -5.75
CA PHE A 162 3.51 4.21 -5.38
C PHE A 162 2.42 5.27 -5.40
N VAL A 163 2.35 6.06 -4.35
CA VAL A 163 1.53 7.27 -4.28
C VAL A 163 2.42 8.44 -4.66
N VAL A 164 2.13 9.04 -5.80
CA VAL A 164 2.94 10.10 -6.42
C VAL A 164 2.11 11.40 -6.49
N PRO A 165 2.58 12.53 -5.94
CA PRO A 165 1.89 13.80 -6.03
C PRO A 165 1.91 14.33 -7.48
N GLY A 166 0.81 14.97 -7.88
CA GLY A 166 0.59 15.59 -9.18
C GLY A 166 0.96 17.06 -9.24
N GLU A 167 1.10 17.58 -10.47
CA GLU A 167 1.92 18.77 -10.76
C GLU A 167 1.34 20.15 -10.38
N GLU A 168 0.11 20.29 -9.91
CA GLU A 168 -0.51 21.64 -9.94
C GLU A 168 0.14 22.68 -8.98
N SER A 169 1.01 22.27 -8.04
CA SER A 169 1.81 23.25 -7.27
C SER A 169 3.18 22.78 -6.78
N ILE A 170 3.79 21.75 -7.40
CA ILE A 170 5.08 21.20 -6.90
C ILE A 170 6.26 22.19 -7.05
N ARG A 171 6.10 23.29 -7.80
CA ARG A 171 7.17 24.28 -8.03
C ARG A 171 7.71 24.98 -6.77
N ASN A 172 6.98 24.97 -5.65
CA ASN A 172 7.35 25.72 -4.45
C ASN A 172 7.58 24.87 -3.18
N TRP A 173 7.53 23.54 -3.28
CA TRP A 173 7.70 22.68 -2.10
C TRP A 173 9.10 22.08 -2.06
N ILE A 174 10.04 22.91 -1.61
CA ILE A 174 11.31 22.45 -1.05
C ILE A 174 11.02 22.04 0.40
N VAL A 175 11.53 20.88 0.82
CA VAL A 175 11.49 20.46 2.22
C VAL A 175 12.18 21.54 3.06
N GLY A 176 11.41 22.31 3.83
CA GLY A 176 11.90 23.28 4.81
C GLY A 176 11.80 24.76 4.39
N ASN A 177 10.90 25.47 5.07
CA ASN A 177 10.79 26.93 5.24
C ASN A 177 10.27 27.84 4.10
N ARG A 178 9.07 28.38 4.39
CA ARG A 178 8.40 29.65 4.00
C ARG A 178 7.95 29.85 2.53
N PRO A 179 6.75 30.46 2.33
CA PRO A 179 6.12 30.58 1.02
C PRO A 179 6.57 31.86 0.30
N GLN A 180 6.79 31.79 -1.02
CA GLN A 180 6.57 32.94 -1.89
C GLN A 180 5.74 32.53 -3.12
N ARG A 181 4.68 33.31 -3.31
CA ARG A 181 3.69 33.22 -4.38
C ARG A 181 4.35 33.45 -5.74
N THR A 182 3.95 32.68 -6.74
CA THR A 182 3.50 33.22 -8.04
C THR A 182 2.58 32.20 -8.71
N SER A 183 1.43 32.68 -9.16
CA SER A 183 0.42 31.91 -9.90
C SER A 183 0.77 31.87 -11.37
N CYS A 184 0.83 30.69 -11.98
CA CYS A 184 0.72 30.56 -13.42
C CYS A 184 0.10 29.21 -13.77
N SER A 185 -1.10 29.24 -14.36
CA SER A 185 -1.86 28.08 -14.82
C SER A 185 -1.47 27.77 -16.27
N ILE A 186 -0.96 26.57 -16.52
CA ILE A 186 -0.73 26.06 -17.89
C ILE A 186 -1.17 24.58 -17.96
N THR A 187 -2.01 24.29 -18.94
CA THR A 187 -2.51 22.97 -19.33
C THR A 187 -1.42 22.07 -19.90
N ALA A 188 -1.33 20.82 -19.43
CA ALA A 188 -0.32 19.84 -19.84
C ALA A 188 -0.64 19.18 -21.20
N PRO A 189 0.34 18.92 -22.09
CA PRO A 189 0.16 18.04 -23.24
C PRO A 189 0.60 16.58 -22.96
N HIS A 190 0.06 15.66 -23.76
CA HIS A 190 0.29 14.21 -23.77
C HIS A 190 1.77 13.81 -23.65
N VAL A 191 2.06 12.87 -22.74
CA VAL A 191 3.36 12.15 -22.67
C VAL A 191 3.11 10.70 -23.08
N GLU A 192 3.75 10.28 -24.18
CA GLU A 192 3.69 8.91 -24.70
C GLU A 192 4.89 8.11 -24.18
N PHE A 193 4.63 7.02 -23.46
CA PHE A 193 5.67 6.20 -22.81
C PHE A 193 6.18 5.10 -23.74
N THR A 194 7.48 5.12 -24.06
CA THR A 194 8.13 4.04 -24.82
C THR A 194 8.65 2.94 -23.88
N LYS A 195 8.25 1.69 -24.16
CA LYS A 195 8.65 0.46 -23.46
C LYS A 195 10.17 0.26 -23.56
N ARG A 196 10.92 0.38 -22.45
CA ARG A 196 12.31 -0.11 -22.36
C ARG A 196 12.68 -0.92 -21.13
N SER A 197 11.74 -1.24 -20.25
CA SER A 197 12.01 -2.02 -19.04
C SER A 197 10.99 -3.14 -18.91
N SER A 198 11.44 -4.36 -18.61
CA SER A 198 10.62 -5.58 -18.47
C SER A 198 9.66 -5.58 -17.27
N LEU A 199 9.27 -4.40 -16.79
CA LEU A 199 8.36 -4.16 -15.69
C LEU A 199 7.07 -3.59 -16.31
N ILE A 200 5.94 -4.30 -16.13
CA ILE A 200 4.66 -3.80 -16.63
C ILE A 200 4.23 -2.64 -15.74
N ILE A 201 4.25 -1.43 -16.31
CA ILE A 201 3.69 -0.23 -15.68
C ILE A 201 2.18 -0.25 -15.96
N CYS A 202 1.37 -0.51 -14.95
CA CYS A 202 -0.07 -0.28 -15.03
C CYS A 202 -0.36 1.07 -14.38
N VAL A 203 -0.48 2.13 -15.19
CA VAL A 203 -1.08 3.39 -14.76
C VAL A 203 -2.59 3.26 -14.97
N SER A 204 -3.34 2.98 -13.91
CA SER A 204 -4.80 2.95 -14.00
C SER A 204 -5.34 4.38 -14.04
N TRP A 205 -5.55 4.92 -15.24
CA TRP A 205 -6.32 6.14 -15.44
C TRP A 205 -7.81 5.84 -15.22
N GLY A 206 -8.32 6.13 -14.02
CA GLY A 206 -9.77 6.16 -13.79
C GLY A 206 -10.37 7.39 -14.46
N PHE A 207 -10.81 7.27 -15.71
CA PHE A 207 -11.68 8.27 -16.34
C PHE A 207 -13.03 8.26 -15.61
N MET A 208 -13.32 9.31 -14.83
CA MET A 208 -14.69 9.62 -14.43
C MET A 208 -15.24 10.62 -15.45
N ILE A 209 -15.92 10.10 -16.48
CA ILE A 209 -16.61 10.93 -17.49
C ILE A 209 -17.81 11.59 -16.81
N LYS A 210 -17.72 12.90 -16.55
CA LYS A 210 -18.92 13.72 -16.31
C LYS A 210 -19.48 14.11 -17.67
N SER A 211 -20.50 13.39 -18.11
CA SER A 211 -21.30 13.77 -19.28
C SER A 211 -22.01 15.10 -18.97
N THR A 212 -21.60 16.17 -19.64
CA THR A 212 -22.42 17.37 -19.79
C THR A 212 -22.53 17.65 -21.29
N HIS A 213 -23.66 17.26 -21.88
CA HIS A 213 -24.07 17.78 -23.18
C HIS A 213 -24.40 19.28 -23.06
N PRO A 214 -23.90 20.12 -23.97
CA PRO A 214 -24.55 21.38 -24.30
C PRO A 214 -25.14 21.26 -25.72
N SER A 215 -26.44 21.00 -25.85
CA SER A 215 -27.13 21.25 -27.12
C SER A 215 -27.69 22.67 -27.09
N GLY A 216 -27.02 23.55 -27.83
CA GLY A 216 -27.41 24.92 -28.03
C GLY A 216 -28.72 25.10 -28.81
N ARG A 217 -29.28 26.30 -28.66
CA ARG A 217 -30.38 26.86 -29.43
C ARG A 217 -30.12 26.82 -30.94
N ARG A 218 -31.16 26.53 -31.73
CA ARG A 218 -31.44 27.14 -33.04
C ARG A 218 -32.95 27.38 -33.20
N ASN A 219 -33.24 28.42 -33.97
CA ASN A 219 -34.49 29.19 -34.13
C ASN A 219 -35.69 28.42 -34.70
N GLY A 220 -36.88 29.00 -34.50
CA GLY A 220 -38.07 28.75 -35.31
C GLY A 220 -39.04 29.94 -35.26
N SER A 221 -39.35 30.47 -36.46
CA SER A 221 -40.46 31.35 -36.91
C SER A 221 -40.71 32.67 -36.19
#